data_AF-A0A1X0J0W7-F1
#
_entry.id   AF-A0A1X0J0W7-F1
#
_cell.length_a   1.000
_cell.length_b   1.000
_cell.length_c   1.000
_cell.angle_alpha   90.00
_cell.angle_beta   90.00
_cell.angle_gamma   90.00
#
_symmetry.space_group_name_H-M   'P 1'
#
loop_
_entity.id
_entity.type
_entity.pdbx_description
1 polymer ?
#
loop_
_entity_poly.entity_id
_entity_poly.type
_entity_poly.pdbx_seq_one_letter_code
_entity_poly.pdbx_strand_id
1 'polypeptide(L)' 'MGEFTLDHKGIEDVLKNLTAKPINDIAKRIGVHAGPEAVIDEYETDRAAASVSVPAGLQAKHGALTRAAAAAGLEVHLKP' A
#
# COMPACT_ATOMS: atom_id res chain seq x y z
N MET A 1 10.83 40.76 0.93
CA MET A 1 10.31 39.46 0.44
C MET A 1 9.96 38.65 1.67
N GLY A 2 8.70 38.25 1.82
CA GLY A 2 8.25 37.49 2.99
C GLY A 2 8.89 36.11 3.02
N GLU A 3 9.23 35.63 4.22
CA GLU A 3 9.79 34.31 4.46
C GLU A 3 8.71 33.25 4.20
N PHE A 4 8.91 32.41 3.19
CA PHE A 4 8.00 31.30 2.89
C PHE A 4 8.16 30.22 3.95
N THR A 5 7.10 29.94 4.71
CA THR A 5 7.06 28.87 5.72
C THR A 5 6.18 27.73 5.22
N LEU A 6 6.68 26.49 5.28
CA LEU A 6 5.96 25.32 4.82
C LEU A 6 4.82 24.98 5.80
N ASP A 7 3.59 24.86 5.29
CA ASP A 7 2.45 24.39 6.08
C ASP A 7 2.46 22.86 6.18
N HIS A 8 3.19 22.34 7.17
CA HIS A 8 3.30 20.91 7.41
C HIS A 8 1.95 20.25 7.73
N LYS A 9 1.04 20.94 8.43
CA LYS A 9 -0.28 20.39 8.78
C LYS A 9 -1.16 20.26 7.54
N GLY A 10 -1.20 21.29 6.70
CA GLY A 10 -1.92 21.23 5.43
C GLY A 10 -1.38 20.12 4.52
N ILE A 11 -0.06 19.93 4.46
CA ILE A 11 0.55 18.84 3.69
C ILE A 11 0.15 17.47 4.26
N GLU A 12 0.20 17.29 5.58
CA GLU A 12 -0.21 16.04 6.23
C GLU A 12 -1.68 15.69 5.92
N ASP A 13 -2.59 16.66 6.07
CA ASP A 13 -4.02 16.46 5.78
C ASP A 13 -4.25 16.08 4.31
N VAL A 14 -3.52 16.70 3.39
CA VAL A 14 -3.59 16.35 1.96
C VAL A 14 -3.08 14.92 1.73
N LEU A 15 -1.93 14.56 2.28
CA LEU A 15 -1.32 13.23 2.07
C LEU A 15 -2.21 12.11 2.63
N LYS A 16 -2.82 12.32 3.79
CA LYS A 16 -3.76 11.38 4.42
C LYS A 16 -5.02 11.19 3.60
N ASN A 17 -5.66 12.27 3.17
CA ASN A 17 -7.00 12.18 2.60
C ASN A 17 -7.00 11.97 1.08
N LEU A 18 -6.08 12.59 0.35
CA LEU A 18 -6.04 12.52 -1.12
C LEU A 18 -5.70 11.10 -1.59
N THR A 19 -4.86 10.38 -0.84
CA THR A 19 -4.30 9.09 -1.27
C THR A 19 -4.91 7.87 -0.58
N ALA A 20 -5.72 8.05 0.48
CA ALA A 20 -6.32 6.92 1.21
C ALA A 20 -7.12 5.99 0.32
N LYS A 21 -8.06 6.54 -0.45
CA LYS A 21 -8.90 5.73 -1.34
C LYS A 21 -8.09 4.92 -2.36
N PRO A 22 -7.21 5.52 -3.19
CA PRO A 22 -6.45 4.75 -4.16
C PRO A 22 -5.51 3.72 -3.53
N ILE A 23 -4.91 4.01 -2.36
CA ILE A 23 -4.06 3.05 -1.64
C ILE A 23 -4.88 1.85 -1.18
N ASN A 24 -6.03 2.08 -0.54
CA ASN A 24 -6.89 1.02 -0.03
C ASN A 24 -7.50 0.20 -1.18
N ASP A 25 -7.87 0.85 -2.29
CA ASP A 25 -8.40 0.16 -3.48
C ASP A 25 -7.33 -0.73 -4.13
N ILE A 26 -6.06 -0.30 -4.17
CA ILE A 26 -4.94 -1.13 -4.64
C ILE A 26 -4.70 -2.32 -3.70
N ALA A 27 -4.67 -2.09 -2.38
CA ALA A 27 -4.49 -3.17 -1.40
C ALA A 27 -5.57 -4.25 -1.52
N LYS A 28 -6.84 -3.83 -1.72
CA LYS A 28 -7.96 -4.73 -1.99
C LYS A 28 -7.76 -5.56 -3.26
N ARG A 29 -7.29 -4.96 -4.35
CA ARG A 29 -6.99 -5.69 -5.59
C ARG A 29 -5.88 -6.72 -5.39
N ILE A 30 -4.80 -6.36 -4.67
CA ILE A 30 -3.74 -7.30 -4.32
C ILE A 30 -4.32 -8.47 -3.51
N GLY A 31 -5.16 -8.20 -2.51
CA GLY A 31 -5.81 -9.25 -1.72
C GLY A 31 -6.66 -10.20 -2.57
N VAL A 32 -7.45 -9.67 -3.51
CA VAL A 32 -8.22 -10.48 -4.47
C VAL A 32 -7.32 -11.42 -5.28
N HIS A 33 -6.16 -10.94 -5.74
CA HIS A 33 -5.21 -11.78 -6.48
C HIS A 33 -4.40 -12.74 -5.59
N ALA A 34 -4.13 -12.36 -4.34
CA ALA A 34 -3.38 -13.17 -3.38
C ALA A 34 -4.19 -14.35 -2.83
N GLY A 35 -5.52 -14.24 -2.85
CA GLY A 35 -6.44 -15.32 -2.50
C GLY A 35 -7.02 -15.21 -1.08
N PRO A 36 -7.79 -16.21 -0.64
CA PRO A 36 -8.62 -16.13 0.56
C PRO A 36 -7.82 -16.07 1.88
N GLU A 37 -6.55 -16.49 1.86
CA GLU A 37 -5.66 -16.41 3.03
C GLU A 37 -4.97 -15.04 3.15
N ALA A 38 -5.26 -14.10 2.25
CA ALA A 38 -4.72 -12.75 2.33
C ALA A 38 -5.43 -11.94 3.42
N VAL A 39 -4.64 -11.23 4.22
CA VAL A 39 -5.13 -10.27 5.22
C VAL A 39 -4.75 -8.87 4.76
N ILE A 40 -5.73 -7.96 4.76
CA ILE A 40 -5.56 -6.55 4.39
C ILE A 40 -5.79 -5.71 5.63
N ASP A 41 -4.80 -4.90 5.99
CA ASP A 41 -4.91 -3.93 7.08
C ASP A 41 -4.77 -2.51 6.51
N GLU A 42 -5.83 -1.71 6.65
CA GLU A 42 -5.83 -0.28 6.31
C GLU A 42 -5.46 0.51 7.57
N TYR A 43 -4.47 1.40 7.49
CA TYR A 43 -4.01 2.19 8.64
C TYR A 43 -3.48 3.57 8.22
N GLU A 44 -3.37 4.46 9.19
CA GLU A 44 -2.92 5.84 8.95
C GLU A 44 -1.60 6.10 9.68
N THR A 45 -0.66 6.76 9.01
CA THR A 45 0.57 7.31 9.60
C THR A 45 0.60 8.83 9.41
N ASP A 46 1.73 9.41 9.04
CA ASP A 46 1.86 10.74 8.41
C ASP A 46 1.22 10.81 7.01
N ARG A 47 0.81 9.66 6.45
CA ARG A 47 0.16 9.46 5.15
C ARG A 47 -0.81 8.29 5.22
N ALA A 48 -1.67 8.13 4.23
CA ALA A 48 -2.47 6.90 4.13
C ALA A 48 -1.58 5.70 3.79
N ALA A 49 -1.87 4.55 4.42
CA ALA A 49 -1.12 3.32 4.23
C ALA A 49 -2.03 2.09 4.29
N ALA A 50 -1.59 1.01 3.65
CA ALA A 50 -2.24 -0.28 3.76
C ALA A 50 -1.18 -1.38 3.70
N SER A 51 -1.42 -2.48 4.41
CA SER A 51 -0.61 -3.69 4.34
C SER A 51 -1.43 -4.83 3.75
N VAL A 52 -0.77 -5.70 3.00
CA VAL A 52 -1.34 -6.97 2.54
C VAL A 52 -0.36 -8.06 2.92
N SER A 53 -0.84 -9.06 3.65
CA SER A 53 -0.04 -10.19 4.11
C SER A 53 -0.67 -11.52 3.69
N VAL A 54 0.18 -12.54 3.54
CA VAL A 54 -0.23 -13.92 3.26
C VAL A 54 0.59 -14.85 4.14
N PRO A 55 0.13 -16.09 4.39
CA PRO A 55 0.92 -17.11 5.06
C PRO A 55 2.32 -17.25 4.46
N ALA A 56 3.34 -17.34 5.32
CA ALA A 56 4.74 -17.43 4.91
C ALA A 56 5.00 -18.59 3.93
N GLY A 57 4.30 -19.73 4.12
CA GLY A 57 4.39 -20.87 3.22
C GLY A 57 3.92 -20.56 1.80
N LEU A 58 2.85 -19.78 1.63
CA LEU A 58 2.36 -19.36 0.31
C LEU A 58 3.33 -18.39 -0.36
N GLN A 59 3.86 -17.42 0.40
CA GLN A 59 4.86 -16.50 -0.13
C GLN A 59 6.15 -17.23 -0.54
N ALA A 60 6.67 -18.12 0.30
CA ALA A 60 7.93 -18.82 0.03
C ALA A 60 7.82 -19.81 -1.15
N LYS A 61 6.71 -20.56 -1.25
CA LYS A 61 6.52 -21.57 -2.30
C LYS A 61 6.03 -20.98 -3.61
N HIS A 62 5.16 -19.98 -3.54
CA HIS A 62 4.43 -19.48 -4.69
C HIS A 62 4.70 -18.02 -5.00
N GLY A 63 5.43 -17.26 -4.19
CA GLY A 63 5.64 -15.83 -4.41
C GLY A 63 4.30 -15.07 -4.50
N ALA A 64 3.33 -15.49 -3.69
CA ALA A 64 1.93 -15.09 -3.83
C ALA A 64 1.73 -13.57 -3.85
N LEU A 65 2.34 -12.82 -2.93
CA LEU A 65 2.24 -11.36 -2.89
C LEU A 65 2.97 -10.70 -4.06
N THR A 66 4.14 -11.21 -4.45
CA THR A 66 4.92 -10.69 -5.58
C THR A 66 4.10 -10.76 -6.88
N ARG A 67 3.45 -11.90 -7.13
CA ARG A 67 2.60 -12.07 -8.31
C ARG A 67 1.29 -11.30 -8.20
N ALA A 68 0.68 -11.26 -7.02
CA ALA A 68 -0.55 -10.50 -6.79
C ALA A 68 -0.35 -8.99 -6.99
N ALA A 69 0.78 -8.44 -6.51
CA ALA A 69 1.16 -7.05 -6.73
C ALA A 69 1.35 -6.74 -8.21
N ALA A 70 2.07 -7.59 -8.94
CA ALA A 70 2.23 -7.44 -10.38
C ALA A 70 0.88 -7.52 -11.14
N ALA A 71 0.00 -8.45 -10.75
CA ALA A 71 -1.35 -8.58 -11.34
C ALA A 71 -2.25 -7.36 -11.04
N ALA A 72 -2.07 -6.73 -9.88
CA ALA A 72 -2.73 -5.49 -9.53
C ALA A 72 -2.15 -4.23 -10.24
N GLY A 73 -1.11 -4.40 -11.07
CA GLY A 73 -0.50 -3.34 -11.87
C GLY A 73 0.65 -2.59 -11.18
N LEU A 74 1.20 -3.12 -10.07
CA LEU A 74 2.40 -2.55 -9.46
C LEU A 74 3.68 -3.06 -10.13
N GLU A 75 4.67 -2.17 -10.23
CA GLU A 75 6.04 -2.57 -10.53
C GLU A 75 6.67 -3.19 -9.27
N VAL A 76 7.26 -4.37 -9.42
CA VAL A 76 7.84 -5.13 -8.30
C VAL A 76 9.34 -5.21 -8.47
N HIS A 77 10.07 -4.57 -7.55
CA HIS A 77 11.52 -4.65 -7.47
C HIS A 77 11.93 -5.64 -6.38
N LEU A 78 12.78 -6.60 -6.74
CA LEU A 78 13.45 -7.43 -5.76
C LEU A 78 14.49 -6.59 -5.04
N LYS A 79 14.50 -6.65 -3.71
CA LYS A 79 15.55 -6.03 -2.94
C LYS A 79 16.85 -6.83 -3.18
N PRO A 80 17.95 -6.18 -3.60
CA PRO A 80 19.23 -6.83 -3.78
C PRO A 80 19.79 -7.37 -2.46
#